data_AF-A0A7W1I8H1-F1
#
_entry.id   AF-A0A7W1I8H1-F1
#
_cell.length_a   1.000
_cell.length_b   1.000
_cell.length_c   1.000
_cell.angle_alpha   90.00
_cell.angle_beta   90.00
_cell.angle_gamma   90.00
#
_symmetry.space_group_name_H-M   'P 1'
#
loop_
_entity.id
_entity.type
_entity.pdbx_description
1 polymer ?
#
loop_
_entity_poly.entity_id
_entity_poly.type
_entity_poly.pdbx_seq_one_letter_code
_entity_poly.pdbx_strand_id
1 'polypeptide(L)'
;MARGRAHVGCSGWIYKDWRGVVYPADLSQRRWFEFYAGMFDTVEINNTFYRLPPATTVEHWAQQAPPGFTYAVKLGGFGSHRMKLRDAASWLPNHLDRVCRLGPSLGPTLVQL
;
A
#
# COMPACT_ATOMS: atom_id res chain seq x y z
N MET A 1 28.17 6.56 -14.29
CA MET A 1 26.91 6.94 -13.60
C MET A 1 26.32 5.69 -12.97
N ALA A 2 25.99 5.71 -11.68
CA ALA A 2 25.29 4.59 -11.06
C ALA A 2 23.85 4.52 -11.62
N ARG A 3 23.41 3.33 -12.06
CA ARG A 3 22.02 3.12 -12.46
C ARG A 3 21.13 3.07 -11.22
N GLY A 4 20.07 3.88 -11.19
CA GLY A 4 19.04 3.80 -10.15
C GLY A 4 18.18 2.53 -10.29
N ARG A 5 17.56 2.11 -9.19
CA ARG A 5 16.53 1.07 -9.19
C ARG A 5 15.16 1.74 -9.32
N ALA A 6 14.32 1.23 -10.23
CA ALA A 6 12.94 1.64 -10.40
C ALA A 6 12.02 0.49 -9.97
N HIS A 7 10.97 0.81 -9.23
CA HIS A 7 9.91 -0.11 -8.85
C HIS A 7 8.65 0.24 -9.65
N VAL A 8 7.97 -0.76 -10.20
CA VAL A 8 6.78 -0.57 -11.04
C VAL A 8 5.63 -1.39 -10.48
N GLY A 9 4.47 -0.75 -10.35
CA GLY A 9 3.26 -1.36 -9.82
C GLY A 9 2.04 -0.49 -10.04
N CYS A 10 0.95 -0.85 -9.38
CA CYS A 10 -0.36 -0.23 -9.51
C CYS A 10 -0.83 0.43 -8.22
N SER A 11 -1.88 1.23 -8.34
CA SER A 11 -2.59 1.90 -7.23
C SER A 11 -3.57 0.99 -6.48
N GLY A 12 -3.16 -0.24 -6.21
CA GLY A 12 -3.97 -1.31 -5.59
C GLY A 12 -3.89 -2.62 -6.38
N TRP A 13 -4.48 -3.70 -5.82
CA TRP A 13 -4.52 -5.03 -6.45
C TRP A 13 -5.88 -5.74 -6.30
N ILE A 14 -6.91 -5.05 -5.80
CA ILE A 14 -8.23 -5.67 -5.57
C ILE A 14 -9.24 -5.02 -6.51
N TYR A 15 -9.27 -5.49 -7.75
CA TYR A 15 -10.18 -5.03 -8.79
C TYR A 15 -10.90 -6.22 -9.41
N LYS A 16 -12.24 -6.25 -9.34
CA LYS A 16 -13.04 -7.34 -9.92
C LYS A 16 -12.90 -7.42 -11.43
N ASP A 17 -12.79 -6.27 -12.09
CA ASP A 17 -12.65 -6.16 -13.55
C ASP A 17 -11.31 -6.71 -14.06
N TRP A 18 -10.35 -6.99 -13.17
CA TRP A 18 -9.09 -7.64 -13.54
C TRP A 18 -9.23 -9.15 -13.69
N ARG A 19 -10.33 -9.76 -13.22
CA ARG A 19 -10.60 -11.19 -13.40
C ARG A 19 -10.86 -11.49 -14.88
N GLY A 20 -10.16 -12.49 -15.40
CA GLY A 20 -10.17 -12.86 -16.81
C GLY A 20 -9.29 -11.97 -17.70
N VAL A 21 -8.64 -10.93 -17.15
CA VAL A 21 -7.76 -10.01 -17.89
C VAL A 21 -6.33 -10.09 -17.35
N VAL A 22 -6.17 -9.84 -16.06
CA VAL A 22 -4.91 -9.93 -15.32
C VAL A 22 -4.89 -11.19 -14.46
N TYR A 23 -5.97 -11.43 -13.71
CA TYR A 23 -6.13 -12.63 -12.88
C TYR A 23 -6.83 -13.73 -13.67
N PRO A 24 -6.42 -15.01 -13.53
CA PRO A 24 -7.20 -16.13 -14.05
C PRO A 24 -8.65 -16.10 -13.55
N ALA A 25 -9.59 -16.50 -14.40
CA ALA A 25 -11.02 -16.37 -14.14
C ALA A 25 -11.47 -17.16 -12.88
N ASP A 26 -10.84 -18.30 -12.63
CA ASP A 26 -11.06 -19.20 -11.51
C ASP A 26 -10.20 -18.89 -10.28
N LEU A 27 -9.31 -17.89 -10.37
CA LEU A 27 -8.45 -17.53 -9.24
C LEU A 27 -9.25 -16.92 -8.09
N SER A 28 -9.21 -17.61 -6.94
CA SER A 28 -9.77 -17.13 -5.68
C SER A 28 -9.17 -15.77 -5.30
N GLN A 29 -10.02 -14.84 -4.86
CA GLN A 29 -9.62 -13.47 -4.51
C GLN A 29 -8.52 -13.43 -3.44
N ARG A 30 -8.49 -14.40 -2.51
CA ARG A 30 -7.45 -14.49 -1.47
C ARG A 30 -6.03 -14.65 -2.05
N ARG A 31 -5.91 -15.15 -3.28
CA ARG A 31 -4.64 -15.36 -3.99
C ARG A 31 -4.30 -14.20 -4.95
N TRP A 32 -5.13 -13.17 -5.04
CA TRP A 32 -4.85 -12.06 -5.96
C TRP A 32 -3.60 -11.29 -5.57
N PHE A 33 -3.31 -11.14 -4.27
CA PHE A 33 -2.06 -10.52 -3.84
C PHE A 33 -0.85 -11.37 -4.25
N GLU A 34 -0.88 -12.67 -3.97
CA GLU A 34 0.17 -13.62 -4.38
C GLU A 34 0.43 -13.54 -5.89
N PHE A 35 -0.64 -13.55 -6.70
CA PHE A 35 -0.52 -13.42 -8.15
C PHE A 35 0.02 -12.05 -8.58
N TYR A 36 -0.46 -10.97 -7.97
CA TYR A 36 0.01 -9.60 -8.24
C TYR A 36 1.50 -9.44 -7.91
N ALA A 37 1.93 -9.93 -6.75
CA ALA A 37 3.31 -9.85 -6.29
C ALA A 37 4.28 -10.74 -7.11
N GLY A 38 3.75 -11.66 -7.92
CA GLY A 38 4.51 -12.37 -8.94
C GLY A 38 4.80 -11.54 -10.20
N MET A 39 4.09 -10.43 -10.41
CA MET A 39 4.24 -9.55 -11.58
C MET A 39 4.90 -8.21 -11.25
N PHE A 40 4.65 -7.69 -10.05
CA PHE A 40 5.10 -6.37 -9.62
C PHE A 40 5.83 -6.46 -8.27
N ASP A 41 6.82 -5.60 -8.08
CA ASP A 41 7.63 -5.52 -6.86
C ASP A 41 7.18 -4.40 -5.91
N THR A 42 6.14 -3.67 -6.29
CA THR A 42 5.56 -2.62 -5.46
C THR A 42 4.06 -2.49 -5.65
N VAL A 43 3.39 -1.89 -4.67
CA VAL A 43 2.00 -1.43 -4.80
C VAL A 43 1.75 -0.19 -3.98
N GLU A 44 0.90 0.70 -4.48
CA GLU A 44 0.42 1.85 -3.72
C GLU A 44 -0.88 1.50 -2.97
N ILE A 45 -0.87 1.68 -1.66
CA ILE A 45 -2.03 1.55 -0.78
C ILE A 45 -2.79 2.88 -0.75
N ASN A 46 -3.96 2.90 -1.37
CA ASN A 46 -4.85 4.07 -1.37
C ASN A 46 -5.99 4.01 -0.36
N ASN A 47 -6.33 2.83 0.17
CA ASN A 47 -7.45 2.69 1.10
C ASN A 47 -7.27 3.55 2.38
N THR A 48 -6.02 3.77 2.77
CA THR A 48 -5.62 4.65 3.87
C THR A 48 -6.15 6.08 3.71
N PHE A 49 -6.41 6.53 2.48
CA PHE A 49 -7.00 7.83 2.20
C PHE A 49 -8.38 8.01 2.86
N TYR A 50 -9.23 6.99 2.78
CA TYR A 50 -10.61 7.04 3.29
C TYR A 50 -10.69 6.64 4.75
N ARG A 51 -9.89 5.63 5.16
CA ARG A 51 -9.89 5.12 6.52
C ARG A 51 -8.53 4.55 6.86
N LEU A 52 -8.05 4.85 8.07
CA LEU A 52 -6.87 4.20 8.61
C LEU A 52 -7.15 2.70 8.83
N PRO A 53 -6.42 1.78 8.19
CA PRO A 53 -6.65 0.34 8.35
C PRO A 53 -6.38 -0.12 9.79
N PRO A 54 -7.04 -1.19 10.25
CA PRO A 54 -6.66 -1.88 11.48
C PRO A 54 -5.19 -2.31 11.45
N ALA A 55 -4.52 -2.31 12.61
CA ALA A 55 -3.13 -2.75 12.72
C ALA A 55 -2.91 -4.17 12.17
N THR A 56 -3.83 -5.08 12.50
CA THR A 56 -3.82 -6.48 12.03
C THR A 56 -3.87 -6.60 10.51
N THR A 57 -4.56 -5.69 9.82
CA THR A 57 -4.58 -5.65 8.36
C THR A 57 -3.22 -5.28 7.79
N VAL A 58 -2.54 -4.31 8.41
CA VAL A 58 -1.20 -3.88 7.96
C VAL A 58 -0.14 -4.93 8.27
N GLU A 59 -0.24 -5.58 9.43
CA GLU A 59 0.60 -6.72 9.80
C GLU A 59 0.43 -7.89 8.83
N HIS A 60 -0.82 -8.20 8.44
CA HIS A 60 -1.08 -9.19 7.41
C HIS A 60 -0.45 -8.82 6.07
N TRP A 61 -0.49 -7.53 5.67
CA TRP A 61 0.21 -7.06 4.47
C TRP A 61 1.72 -7.26 4.57
N ALA A 62 2.32 -6.93 5.70
CA ALA A 62 3.75 -7.15 5.95
C ALA A 62 4.12 -8.64 5.83
N GLN A 63 3.29 -9.52 6.38
CA GLN A 63 3.54 -10.96 6.40
C GLN A 63 3.42 -11.63 5.02
N GLN A 64 2.47 -11.18 4.18
CA GLN A 64 2.27 -11.79 2.86
C GLN A 64 3.28 -11.29 1.80
N ALA A 65 3.93 -10.16 2.04
CA ALA A 65 4.85 -9.55 1.07
C ALA A 65 6.09 -10.42 0.83
N PRO A 66 6.43 -10.75 -0.42
CA PRO A 66 7.65 -11.48 -0.70
C PRO A 66 8.88 -10.59 -0.43
N PRO A 67 10.08 -11.19 -0.24
CA PRO A 67 11.30 -10.43 -0.03
C PRO A 67 11.56 -9.40 -1.13
N GLY A 68 11.83 -8.16 -0.74
CA GLY A 68 12.08 -7.04 -1.65
C GLY A 68 10.82 -6.34 -2.18
N PHE A 69 9.62 -6.83 -1.86
CA PHE A 69 8.37 -6.15 -2.19
C PHE A 69 8.19 -4.90 -1.33
N THR A 70 7.77 -3.80 -1.95
CA THR A 70 7.65 -2.50 -1.31
C THR A 70 6.21 -1.97 -1.35
N TYR A 71 5.72 -1.39 -0.26
CA TYR A 71 4.43 -0.73 -0.21
C TYR A 71 4.63 0.79 -0.16
N ALA A 72 4.12 1.51 -1.17
CA ALA A 72 3.92 2.94 -1.06
C ALA A 72 2.58 3.21 -0.37
N VAL A 73 2.53 4.00 0.70
CA VAL A 73 1.29 4.19 1.45
C VAL A 73 0.81 5.63 1.34
N LYS A 74 -0.43 5.82 0.87
CA LYS A 74 -1.01 7.16 0.79
C LYS A 74 -1.37 7.68 2.18
N LEU A 75 -1.03 8.94 2.43
CA LEU A 75 -1.46 9.62 3.64
C LEU A 75 -3.00 9.77 3.67
N GLY A 76 -3.58 9.55 4.84
CA GLY A 76 -5.03 9.67 5.03
C GLY A 76 -5.56 11.06 4.67
N GLY A 77 -6.75 11.13 4.06
CA GLY A 77 -7.40 12.38 3.65
C GLY A 77 -7.69 13.31 4.84
N PHE A 78 -7.78 12.76 6.06
CA PHE A 78 -7.83 13.56 7.28
C PHE A 78 -6.61 14.49 7.41
N GLY A 79 -5.39 13.97 7.23
CA GLY A 79 -4.17 14.75 7.35
C GLY A 79 -3.96 15.70 6.17
N SER A 80 -4.05 15.18 4.94
CA SER A 80 -3.74 15.95 3.73
C SER A 80 -4.81 16.97 3.35
N HIS A 81 -6.10 16.60 3.34
CA HIS A 81 -7.17 17.46 2.82
C HIS A 81 -7.92 18.20 3.94
N ARG A 82 -8.30 17.49 5.01
CA ARG A 82 -9.10 18.10 6.10
C ARG A 82 -8.24 18.99 6.99
N MET A 83 -7.12 18.50 7.47
CA MET A 83 -6.19 19.26 8.31
C MET A 83 -5.21 20.12 7.49
N LYS A 84 -5.11 19.90 6.17
CA LYS A 84 -4.18 20.62 5.28
C LYS A 84 -2.74 20.60 5.80
N LEU A 85 -2.33 19.44 6.32
CA LEU A 85 -1.02 19.19 6.95
C LEU A 85 -0.72 20.03 8.20
N ARG A 86 -1.70 20.77 8.73
CA ARG A 86 -1.55 21.51 9.99
C ARG A 86 -1.65 20.57 11.18
N ASP A 87 -1.03 20.98 12.27
CA ASP A 87 -1.06 20.28 13.55
C ASP A 87 -0.73 18.78 13.42
N ALA A 88 0.33 18.46 12.66
CA ALA A 88 0.70 17.08 12.36
C ALA A 88 0.88 16.22 13.62
N ALA A 89 1.31 16.82 14.74
CA ALA A 89 1.49 16.13 16.00
C ALA A 89 0.21 15.43 16.51
N SER A 90 -0.99 15.94 16.18
CA SER A 90 -2.25 15.35 16.66
C SER A 90 -2.73 14.14 15.87
N TRP A 91 -2.24 13.93 14.64
CA TRP A 91 -2.74 12.85 13.76
C TRP A 91 -1.66 12.00 13.09
N LEU A 92 -0.47 12.53 12.85
CA LEU A 92 0.63 11.82 12.21
C LEU A 92 1.07 10.57 13.00
N PRO A 93 1.13 10.57 14.36
CA PRO A 93 1.49 9.37 15.12
C PRO A 93 0.60 8.17 14.81
N ASN A 94 -0.71 8.37 14.59
CA ASN A 94 -1.61 7.28 14.23
C ASN A 94 -1.33 6.72 12.83
N HIS A 95 -0.95 7.58 11.88
CA HIS A 95 -0.54 7.13 10.55
C HIS A 95 0.78 6.35 10.62
N LEU A 96 1.77 6.90 11.34
CA LEU A 96 3.09 6.30 11.53
C LEU A 96 3.00 4.93 12.21
N ASP A 97 2.19 4.81 13.28
CA ASP A 97 1.96 3.52 13.94
C ASP A 97 1.49 2.44 12.96
N ARG A 98 0.66 2.78 11.99
CA ARG A 98 0.23 1.82 10.98
C ARG A 98 1.33 1.51 9.98
N VAL A 99 1.88 2.53 9.32
CA VAL A 99 2.82 2.28 8.21
C VAL A 99 4.11 1.62 8.69
N CYS A 100 4.59 1.92 9.91
CA CYS A 100 5.77 1.29 10.49
C CYS A 100 5.60 -0.24 10.68
N ARG A 101 4.37 -0.75 10.80
CA ARG A 101 4.10 -2.20 10.89
C ARG A 101 4.40 -2.96 9.60
N LEU A 102 4.58 -2.26 8.48
CA LEU A 102 5.04 -2.87 7.21
C LEU A 102 6.50 -3.33 7.27
N GLY A 103 7.26 -2.85 8.26
CA GLY A 103 8.63 -3.30 8.51
C GLY A 103 9.53 -3.15 7.28
N PRO A 104 10.25 -4.21 6.86
CA PRO A 104 11.15 -4.16 5.69
C PRO A 104 10.46 -3.81 4.36
N SER A 105 9.15 -4.05 4.26
CA SER A 105 8.37 -3.76 3.05
C SER A 105 7.81 -2.34 3.03
N LEU A 106 8.12 -1.50 4.03
CA LEU A 106 7.71 -0.10 4.07
C LEU A 106 8.48 0.71 3.02
N GLY A 107 7.74 1.23 2.04
CA GLY A 107 8.22 2.20 1.07
C GLY A 107 7.86 3.65 1.43
N PRO A 108 7.75 4.54 0.43
CA PRO A 108 7.45 5.94 0.68
C PRO A 108 6.01 6.17 1.13
N THR A 109 5.79 7.24 1.90
CA THR A 109 4.45 7.79 2.14
C THR A 109 4.10 8.81 1.05
N LEU A 110 3.04 8.56 0.29
CA LEU A 110 2.53 9.51 -0.70
C LEU A 110 1.66 10.57 -0.02
N VAL A 111 2.01 11.84 -0.20
CA VAL A 111 1.18 12.99 0.21
C VAL A 111 0.64 13.67 -1.06
N GLN A 112 -0.64 13.42 -1.37
CA GLN A 112 -1.36 14.09 -2.45
C GLN A 112 -2.24 15.21 -1.87
N LEU A 113 -2.20 16.40 -2.49
CA LEU A 113 -2.86 17.64 -2.05
C LEU A 113 -4.00 18.06 -2.97
#